data_AF-A0A7R9D5W0-F1
#
_entry.id   AF-A0A7R9D5W0-F1
#
_cell.length_a   1.000
_cell.length_b   1.000
_cell.length_c   1.000
_cell.angle_alpha   90.00
_cell.angle_beta   90.00
_cell.angle_gamma   90.00
#
_symmetry.space_group_name_H-M   'P 1'
#
loop_
_entity.id
_entity.type
_entity.pdbx_description
1 polymer ?
#
loop_
_entity_poly.entity_id
_entity_poly.type
_entity_poly.pdbx_seq_one_letter_code
_entity_poly.pdbx_strand_id
1 'polypeptide(L)'
;MDPRATTSSIENGNENLDNDEAANEQPNNTEADSIDLSLHTATPSTSNKLAPKKHVSRRDYMRQLVRSVGVALAMWILAILFVVLLALTLTVLGCTMSWFSRPLWIVFLYIIPSLLVPMALLSLVSRWQRPVIGSPWTLFQLYYDSYQLIWTFLLVLSIVFKIRSGLVPLMWVLFPAIGNLTRDAFFRHWKDSRWLVFHISVLILPLTQCLYLILAALTLFVPVMGRSGAGNNAEMPLILLVRSPQKVLGFLGSLFLLAVLLLVFTPLGFPYSGEMPSPRPQRFLITHTERTYHDIAGKVRSKETGYWVADLDLNSPDSVKSIVPEFARVRLVEDCEDELYCGLPYLMPVVSFLWKTHWIPAHPPDVPIPTTLSLMSTETRPPSVRRLTFNVTDRWSLVEGEPLKSSKWNNRDTYFVYYSYASDPEPLVFWIDLNVPDIDPKQILDIAVTSHFLHGPHKTSPEFVRFMGQFPSWASPSGWVATYNSFKF
;
A
#
# COMPACT_ATOMS: atom_id res chain seq x y z
N MET A 1 -49.85 2.98 8.68
CA MET A 1 -50.65 2.40 9.78
C MET A 1 -49.74 2.27 10.98
N ASP A 2 -50.28 2.47 12.17
CA ASP A 2 -49.51 2.59 13.43
C ASP A 2 -49.32 1.23 14.14
N PRO A 3 -48.37 1.10 15.10
CA PRO A 3 -47.95 -0.18 15.67
C PRO A 3 -48.54 -0.50 17.06
N ARG A 4 -48.44 -1.77 17.48
CA ARG A 4 -48.39 -2.26 18.88
C ARG A 4 -47.43 -3.45 18.94
N ALA A 5 -46.55 -3.70 19.91
CA ALA A 5 -46.36 -3.29 21.32
C ALA A 5 -47.16 -4.07 22.38
N THR A 6 -46.46 -4.93 23.14
CA THR A 6 -46.77 -5.28 24.55
C THR A 6 -45.56 -5.89 25.28
N THR A 7 -45.53 -5.76 26.61
CA THR A 7 -44.53 -6.30 27.55
C THR A 7 -45.19 -6.62 28.89
N SER A 8 -44.83 -7.75 29.54
CA SER A 8 -45.14 -8.06 30.96
C SER A 8 -44.26 -9.23 31.45
N SER A 9 -43.46 -9.04 32.51
CA SER A 9 -43.73 -9.41 33.92
C SER A 9 -43.41 -10.90 34.21
N ILE A 10 -42.39 -11.25 34.99
CA ILE A 10 -42.19 -11.09 36.46
C ILE A 10 -43.14 -11.96 37.29
N GLU A 11 -42.57 -12.89 38.06
CA GLU A 11 -43.11 -13.40 39.32
C GLU A 11 -41.97 -13.87 40.25
N ASN A 12 -42.19 -13.91 41.56
CA ASN A 12 -41.17 -14.13 42.60
C ASN A 12 -41.33 -15.48 43.33
N GLY A 13 -40.26 -15.97 43.96
CA GLY A 13 -40.26 -17.00 45.00
C GLY A 13 -39.18 -16.69 46.04
N ASN A 14 -39.46 -16.93 47.32
CA ASN A 14 -38.67 -16.44 48.47
C ASN A 14 -38.41 -17.57 49.51
N GLU A 15 -37.62 -17.24 50.54
CA GLU A 15 -37.43 -18.02 51.79
C GLU A 15 -36.64 -19.35 51.70
N ASN A 16 -35.97 -19.84 52.75
CA ASN A 16 -35.98 -19.42 54.17
C ASN A 16 -34.58 -19.43 54.85
N LEU A 17 -34.51 -18.94 56.09
CA LEU A 17 -33.32 -18.90 56.96
C LEU A 17 -33.38 -19.95 58.08
N ASP A 18 -32.21 -20.38 58.59
CA ASP A 18 -31.87 -20.84 59.97
C ASP A 18 -30.59 -21.71 59.94
N ASN A 19 -29.89 -22.03 61.05
CA ASN A 19 -29.37 -21.20 62.15
C ASN A 19 -28.32 -22.03 62.94
N ASP A 20 -27.57 -21.39 63.84
CA ASP A 20 -26.71 -22.02 64.88
C ASP A 20 -25.55 -22.95 64.37
N GLU A 21 -24.56 -23.38 65.16
CA GLU A 21 -24.24 -23.12 66.58
C GLU A 21 -22.70 -22.95 66.75
N ALA A 22 -22.22 -22.52 67.93
CA ALA A 22 -20.79 -22.33 68.21
C ALA A 22 -20.35 -23.00 69.52
N ALA A 23 -19.18 -23.66 69.50
CA ALA A 23 -18.53 -24.22 70.68
C ALA A 23 -17.00 -24.05 70.63
N ASN A 24 -16.35 -24.15 71.78
CA ASN A 24 -14.97 -23.74 72.05
C ASN A 24 -14.22 -24.85 72.79
N GLU A 25 -12.90 -25.02 72.57
CA GLU A 25 -11.91 -25.33 73.63
C GLU A 25 -10.43 -25.43 73.17
N GLN A 26 -9.55 -25.36 74.17
CA GLN A 26 -8.07 -25.35 74.16
C GLN A 26 -7.60 -25.87 75.55
N PRO A 27 -6.30 -26.07 75.84
CA PRO A 27 -5.19 -26.67 75.09
C PRO A 27 -4.50 -27.76 75.96
N ASN A 28 -3.29 -28.26 75.61
CA ASN A 28 -2.33 -28.70 76.64
C ASN A 28 -0.84 -28.67 76.18
N ASN A 29 0.08 -28.69 77.16
CA ASN A 29 1.53 -28.42 77.04
C ASN A 29 2.40 -29.68 77.36
N THR A 30 3.70 -29.42 77.61
CA THR A 30 4.81 -30.25 78.19
C THR A 30 5.83 -30.62 77.10
N GLU A 31 6.99 -29.96 76.97
CA GLU A 31 8.23 -30.07 77.79
C GLU A 31 8.84 -31.48 77.80
N ALA A 32 10.16 -31.69 77.83
CA ALA A 32 11.35 -30.89 77.47
C ALA A 32 12.58 -31.83 77.53
N ASP A 33 13.72 -31.53 76.89
CA ASP A 33 15.03 -31.68 77.57
C ASP A 33 16.23 -30.95 76.93
N SER A 34 17.25 -30.82 77.77
CA SER A 34 18.59 -30.24 77.73
C SER A 34 19.66 -31.25 77.26
N ILE A 35 20.98 -31.02 77.11
CA ILE A 35 21.90 -29.86 76.99
C ILE A 35 23.22 -30.44 76.41
N ASP A 36 24.01 -29.69 75.60
CA ASP A 36 25.47 -29.50 75.84
C ASP A 36 26.09 -28.40 74.94
N LEU A 37 27.34 -28.03 75.22
CA LEU A 37 27.95 -26.74 74.89
C LEU A 37 29.41 -26.87 74.40
N SER A 38 29.75 -26.31 73.24
CA SER A 38 31.13 -25.82 72.98
C SER A 38 31.23 -24.83 71.82
N LEU A 39 32.19 -23.91 71.95
CA LEU A 39 32.43 -22.77 71.07
C LEU A 39 33.05 -23.18 69.72
N HIS A 40 32.71 -22.46 68.64
CA HIS A 40 33.74 -21.73 67.88
C HIS A 40 33.20 -20.55 67.04
N THR A 41 33.28 -19.35 67.63
CA THR A 41 33.60 -18.06 67.00
C THR A 41 33.54 -17.89 65.46
N ALA A 42 32.50 -17.22 64.94
CA ALA A 42 32.60 -16.29 63.80
C ALA A 42 31.34 -15.41 63.64
N THR A 43 31.38 -14.13 64.06
CA THR A 43 30.30 -13.16 63.81
C THR A 43 30.62 -12.25 62.61
N PRO A 44 29.88 -12.34 61.49
CA PRO A 44 29.91 -11.30 60.46
C PRO A 44 28.91 -10.19 60.81
N SER A 45 29.38 -9.13 61.48
CA SER A 45 28.60 -7.90 61.73
C SER A 45 28.46 -7.03 60.46
N THR A 46 28.03 -7.63 59.35
CA THR A 46 27.77 -6.94 58.09
C THR A 46 26.54 -6.06 58.19
N SER A 47 26.74 -4.83 58.65
CA SER A 47 25.84 -3.71 58.36
C SER A 47 25.48 -3.72 56.86
N ASN A 48 24.19 -3.62 56.54
CA ASN A 48 23.73 -3.49 55.16
C ASN A 48 24.15 -2.12 54.60
N LYS A 49 25.40 -2.05 54.12
CA LYS A 49 25.93 -0.91 53.35
C LYS A 49 25.15 -0.81 52.04
N LEU A 50 24.05 -0.06 52.10
CA LEU A 50 23.23 0.29 50.95
C LEU A 50 24.16 0.83 49.85
N ALA A 51 24.25 0.11 48.72
CA ALA A 51 25.23 0.44 47.68
C ALA A 51 25.08 1.91 47.26
N PRO A 52 26.16 2.71 47.23
CA PRO A 52 26.06 4.14 47.03
C PRO A 52 25.37 4.43 45.69
N LYS A 53 24.30 5.23 45.72
CA LYS A 53 23.56 5.65 44.52
C LYS A 53 24.52 6.38 43.59
N LYS A 54 25.06 5.64 42.60
CA LYS A 54 26.06 6.11 41.66
C LYS A 54 25.47 7.23 40.79
N HIS A 55 25.64 8.47 41.24
CA HIS A 55 25.13 9.65 40.57
C HIS A 55 25.80 9.77 39.19
N VAL A 56 25.02 9.61 38.13
CA VAL A 56 25.53 9.70 36.76
C VAL A 56 25.98 11.13 36.51
N SER A 57 27.24 11.31 36.11
CA SER A 57 27.79 12.62 35.77
C SER A 57 27.01 13.26 34.62
N ARG A 58 26.79 14.58 34.67
CA ARG A 58 26.10 15.33 33.60
C ARG A 58 26.75 15.11 32.23
N ARG A 59 28.08 14.96 32.18
CA ARG A 59 28.81 14.66 30.93
C ARG A 59 28.47 13.26 30.39
N ASP A 60 28.35 12.26 31.26
CA ASP A 60 28.00 10.90 30.85
C ASP A 60 26.52 10.75 30.52
N TYR A 61 25.62 11.48 31.19
CA TYR A 61 24.21 11.55 30.80
C TYR A 61 24.06 12.10 29.38
N MET A 62 24.67 13.25 29.06
CA MET A 62 24.63 13.82 27.72
C MET A 62 25.26 12.89 26.66
N ARG A 63 26.39 12.24 26.98
CA ARG A 63 27.04 11.25 26.10
C ARG A 63 26.13 10.05 25.82
N GLN A 64 25.41 9.55 26.81
CA GLN A 64 24.47 8.44 26.62
C GLN A 64 23.16 8.90 25.93
N LEU A 65 22.74 10.16 26.12
CA LEU A 65 21.55 10.74 25.48
C LEU A 65 21.73 10.82 23.96
N VAL A 66 22.87 11.34 23.49
CA VAL A 66 23.22 11.36 22.05
C VAL A 66 23.28 9.94 21.46
N ARG A 67 23.81 8.97 22.23
CA ARG A 67 23.81 7.55 21.82
C ARG A 67 22.40 6.98 21.72
N SER A 68 21.52 7.24 22.69
CA SER A 68 20.13 6.76 22.66
C SER A 68 19.28 7.42 21.57
N VAL A 69 19.56 8.68 21.20
CA VAL A 69 18.99 9.33 19.99
C VAL A 69 19.44 8.60 18.73
N GLY A 70 20.75 8.37 18.54
CA GLY A 70 21.27 7.64 17.38
C GLY A 70 20.72 6.20 17.29
N VAL A 71 20.56 5.53 18.43
CA VAL A 71 19.95 4.20 18.53
C VAL A 71 18.46 4.22 18.17
N ALA A 72 17.70 5.23 18.59
CA ALA A 72 16.28 5.38 18.22
C ALA A 72 16.11 5.63 16.71
N LEU A 73 16.98 6.40 16.07
CA LEU A 73 17.00 6.57 14.62
C LEU A 73 17.37 5.26 13.90
N ALA A 74 18.36 4.53 14.41
CA ALA A 74 18.75 3.22 13.88
C ALA A 74 17.61 2.18 13.96
N MET A 75 16.77 2.23 15.00
CA MET A 75 15.57 1.38 15.10
C MET A 75 14.57 1.64 13.97
N TRP A 76 14.33 2.90 13.63
CA TRP A 76 13.42 3.26 12.53
C TRP A 76 13.98 2.84 11.18
N ILE A 77 15.27 3.10 10.92
CA ILE A 77 15.95 2.69 9.68
C ILE A 77 15.91 1.16 9.53
N LEU A 78 16.26 0.41 10.58
CA LEU A 78 16.29 -1.05 10.52
C LEU A 78 14.87 -1.65 10.38
N ALA A 79 13.85 -1.04 10.99
CA ALA A 79 12.45 -1.46 10.80
C ALA A 79 11.96 -1.24 9.36
N ILE A 80 12.31 -0.10 8.74
CA ILE A 80 12.02 0.17 7.32
C ILE A 80 12.72 -0.85 6.43
N LEU A 81 14.02 -1.06 6.62
CA LEU A 81 14.81 -2.03 5.84
C LEU A 81 14.27 -3.45 5.98
N PHE A 82 13.85 -3.87 7.18
CA PHE A 82 13.24 -5.18 7.38
C PHE A 82 11.91 -5.33 6.64
N VAL A 83 11.03 -4.33 6.71
CA VAL A 83 9.72 -4.38 6.04
C VAL A 83 9.89 -4.34 4.52
N VAL A 84 10.83 -3.55 3.98
CA VAL A 84 11.15 -3.54 2.54
C VAL A 84 11.74 -4.88 2.10
N LEU A 85 12.61 -5.51 2.90
CA LEU A 85 13.12 -6.85 2.59
C LEU A 85 12.00 -7.89 2.60
N LEU A 86 11.11 -7.85 3.60
CA LEU A 86 9.96 -8.75 3.70
C LEU A 86 9.02 -8.59 2.49
N ALA A 87 8.69 -7.35 2.13
CA ALA A 87 7.92 -7.03 0.94
C ALA A 87 8.53 -7.65 -0.33
N LEU A 88 9.83 -7.45 -0.56
CA LEU A 88 10.53 -8.02 -1.72
C LEU A 88 10.52 -9.56 -1.69
N THR A 89 10.66 -10.20 -0.52
CA THR A 89 10.52 -11.66 -0.42
C THR A 89 9.09 -12.14 -0.72
N LEU A 90 8.06 -11.40 -0.31
CA LEU A 90 6.67 -11.73 -0.65
C LEU A 90 6.41 -11.59 -2.16
N THR A 91 6.99 -10.58 -2.82
CA THR A 91 6.94 -10.46 -4.29
C THR A 91 7.60 -11.65 -4.99
N VAL A 92 8.82 -12.04 -4.57
CA VAL A 92 9.52 -13.20 -5.16
C VAL A 92 8.79 -14.52 -4.91
N LEU A 93 8.04 -14.64 -3.82
CA LEU A 93 7.22 -15.81 -3.47
C LEU A 93 5.80 -15.78 -4.09
N GLY A 94 5.47 -14.81 -4.96
CA GLY A 94 4.12 -14.68 -5.54
C GLY A 94 3.02 -14.35 -4.51
N CYS A 95 3.42 -13.86 -3.34
CA CYS A 95 2.60 -13.62 -2.15
C CYS A 95 2.27 -12.13 -1.92
N THR A 96 2.52 -11.29 -2.94
CA THR A 96 2.12 -9.88 -3.00
C THR A 96 0.65 -9.67 -2.74
N MET A 97 0.30 -8.52 -2.15
CA MET A 97 -1.08 -8.07 -2.00
C MET A 97 -1.98 -8.99 -1.16
N SER A 98 -1.43 -9.99 -0.46
CA SER A 98 -2.17 -10.97 0.36
C SER A 98 -3.19 -10.34 1.31
N TRP A 99 -2.93 -9.12 1.78
CA TRP A 99 -3.82 -8.33 2.62
C TRP A 99 -5.00 -7.64 1.89
N PHE A 100 -5.05 -7.63 0.55
CA PHE A 100 -6.06 -6.90 -0.23
C PHE A 100 -7.48 -7.42 0.00
N SER A 101 -7.67 -8.74 -0.07
CA SER A 101 -8.93 -9.37 0.37
C SER A 101 -9.02 -9.53 1.89
N ARG A 102 -7.90 -9.52 2.62
CA ARG A 102 -7.85 -9.82 4.06
C ARG A 102 -6.93 -8.85 4.81
N PRO A 103 -7.36 -7.59 5.09
CA PRO A 103 -6.50 -6.56 5.69
C PRO A 103 -5.89 -6.92 7.05
N LEU A 104 -6.44 -7.93 7.73
CA LEU A 104 -5.86 -8.57 8.92
C LEU A 104 -4.38 -8.96 8.73
N TRP A 105 -3.98 -9.40 7.52
CA TRP A 105 -2.59 -9.75 7.21
C TRP A 105 -1.60 -8.60 7.43
N ILE A 106 -2.01 -7.33 7.28
CA ILE A 106 -1.15 -6.16 7.54
C ILE A 106 -0.67 -6.15 9.00
N VAL A 107 -1.52 -6.60 9.93
CA VAL A 107 -1.15 -6.71 11.35
C VAL A 107 0.01 -7.68 11.52
N PHE A 108 -0.10 -8.88 10.93
CA PHE A 108 0.91 -9.93 11.10
C PHE A 108 2.19 -9.69 10.29
N LEU A 109 2.09 -9.16 9.06
CA LEU A 109 3.22 -8.99 8.16
C LEU A 109 3.97 -7.68 8.38
N TYR A 110 3.29 -6.58 8.77
CA TYR A 110 3.92 -5.26 8.80
C TYR A 110 3.88 -4.60 10.19
N ILE A 111 2.76 -4.69 10.91
CA ILE A 111 2.69 -4.13 12.27
C ILE A 111 3.54 -4.97 13.24
N ILE A 112 3.45 -6.29 13.23
CA ILE A 112 4.25 -7.13 14.14
C ILE A 112 5.77 -7.00 13.87
N PRO A 113 6.30 -7.06 12.63
CA PRO A 113 7.74 -6.93 12.42
C PRO A 113 8.30 -5.52 12.68
N SER A 114 7.54 -4.47 12.35
CA SER A 114 7.92 -3.09 12.70
C SER A 114 7.91 -2.83 14.21
N LEU A 115 7.19 -3.65 15.00
CA LEU A 115 7.31 -3.72 16.45
C LEU A 115 8.52 -4.56 16.91
N LEU A 116 8.71 -5.75 16.33
CA LEU A 116 9.76 -6.70 16.71
C LEU A 116 11.17 -6.11 16.54
N VAL A 117 11.46 -5.46 15.43
CA VAL A 117 12.81 -4.98 15.10
C VAL A 117 13.31 -3.91 16.09
N PRO A 118 12.56 -2.82 16.38
CA PRO A 118 12.90 -1.90 17.46
C PRO A 118 13.00 -2.57 18.84
N MET A 119 12.10 -3.50 19.18
CA MET A 119 12.14 -4.18 20.48
C MET A 119 13.36 -5.10 20.63
N ALA A 120 13.77 -5.80 19.58
CA ALA A 120 14.96 -6.64 19.57
C ALA A 120 16.24 -5.79 19.70
N LEU A 121 16.35 -4.71 18.91
CA LEU A 121 17.49 -3.80 18.97
C LEU A 121 17.58 -3.07 20.33
N LEU A 122 16.44 -2.64 20.89
CA LEU A 122 16.39 -2.03 22.22
C LEU A 122 16.78 -3.04 23.31
N SER A 123 16.36 -4.30 23.16
CA SER A 123 16.76 -5.37 24.08
C SER A 123 18.26 -5.58 24.06
N LEU A 124 18.87 -5.67 22.88
CA LEU A 124 20.31 -5.84 22.70
C LEU A 124 21.10 -4.65 23.26
N VAL A 125 20.82 -3.43 22.82
CA VAL A 125 21.53 -2.22 23.26
C VAL A 125 21.30 -1.95 24.75
N SER A 126 20.11 -2.23 25.30
CA SER A 126 19.87 -2.05 26.74
C SER A 126 20.74 -2.97 27.60
N ARG A 127 21.08 -4.19 27.14
CA ARG A 127 22.03 -5.06 27.87
C ARG A 127 23.40 -4.38 28.03
N TRP A 128 23.83 -3.62 27.03
CA TRP A 128 25.13 -2.94 27.01
C TRP A 128 25.11 -1.61 27.78
N GLN A 129 23.98 -0.89 27.76
CA GLN A 129 23.82 0.38 28.50
C GLN A 129 23.57 0.20 30.01
N ARG A 130 22.89 -0.89 30.42
CA ARG A 130 22.58 -1.21 31.83
C ARG A 130 23.80 -1.14 32.78
N PRO A 131 24.95 -1.78 32.53
CA PRO A 131 26.09 -1.73 33.45
C PRO A 131 26.72 -0.34 33.58
N VAL A 132 26.54 0.54 32.60
CA VAL A 132 27.07 1.92 32.64
C VAL A 132 26.15 2.86 33.43
N ILE A 133 24.83 2.70 33.27
CA ILE A 133 23.82 3.60 33.86
C ILE A 133 23.35 3.12 35.26
N GLY A 134 23.46 1.82 35.55
CA GLY A 134 23.17 1.19 36.85
C GLY A 134 21.67 1.10 37.23
N SER A 135 20.84 2.05 36.78
CA SER A 135 19.42 2.16 37.10
C SER A 135 18.52 1.94 35.88
N PRO A 136 17.61 0.94 35.90
CA PRO A 136 16.60 0.76 34.84
C PRO A 136 15.68 1.98 34.65
N TRP A 137 15.41 2.73 35.73
CA TRP A 137 14.62 3.95 35.68
C TRP A 137 15.33 5.06 34.89
N THR A 138 16.61 5.27 35.18
CA THR A 138 17.44 6.28 34.50
C THR A 138 17.62 5.92 33.02
N LEU A 139 17.73 4.61 32.69
CA LEU A 139 17.74 4.15 31.31
C LEU A 139 16.42 4.45 30.58
N PHE A 140 15.27 4.25 31.23
CA PHE A 140 13.98 4.61 30.64
C PHE A 140 13.85 6.13 30.42
N GLN A 141 14.17 6.96 31.43
CA GLN A 141 14.14 8.42 31.30
C GLN A 141 15.05 8.88 30.14
N LEU A 142 16.24 8.30 29.99
CA LEU A 142 17.16 8.60 28.89
C LEU A 142 16.56 8.37 27.50
N TYR A 143 15.86 7.25 27.30
CA TYR A 143 15.16 6.99 26.01
C TYR A 143 13.94 7.90 25.81
N TYR A 144 13.20 8.21 26.87
CA TYR A 144 12.08 9.15 26.81
C TYR A 144 12.55 10.55 26.43
N ASP A 145 13.61 11.05 27.08
CA ASP A 145 14.29 12.31 26.73
C ASP A 145 14.82 12.28 25.28
N SER A 146 15.33 11.13 24.81
CA SER A 146 15.78 10.95 23.42
C SER A 146 14.66 11.11 22.41
N TYR A 147 13.50 10.47 22.63
CA TYR A 147 12.32 10.64 21.77
C TYR A 147 11.78 12.07 21.84
N GLN A 148 11.80 12.71 23.02
CA GLN A 148 11.41 14.11 23.17
C GLN A 148 12.31 15.07 22.37
N LEU A 149 13.63 14.85 22.36
CA LEU A 149 14.54 15.62 21.51
C LEU A 149 14.25 15.44 20.01
N ILE A 150 13.97 14.21 19.57
CA ILE A 150 13.63 13.92 18.16
C ILE A 150 12.32 14.63 17.76
N TRP A 151 11.27 14.52 18.57
CA TRP A 151 9.99 15.20 18.29
C TRP A 151 10.12 16.73 18.35
N THR A 152 10.91 17.27 19.28
CA THR A 152 11.19 18.72 19.36
C THR A 152 11.94 19.21 18.11
N PHE A 153 12.93 18.45 17.63
CA PHE A 153 13.64 18.76 16.39
C PHE A 153 12.70 18.75 15.18
N LEU A 154 11.84 17.73 15.05
CA LEU A 154 10.83 17.64 13.99
C LEU A 154 9.80 18.78 14.05
N LEU A 155 9.42 19.24 15.25
CA LEU A 155 8.54 20.40 15.43
C LEU A 155 9.22 21.70 14.95
N VAL A 156 10.47 21.95 15.37
CA VAL A 156 11.25 23.11 14.91
C VAL A 156 11.42 23.09 13.39
N LEU A 157 11.75 21.93 12.81
CA LEU A 157 11.88 21.74 11.37
C LEU A 157 10.56 22.04 10.63
N SER A 158 9.43 21.60 11.19
CA SER A 158 8.07 21.88 10.66
C SER A 158 7.73 23.37 10.72
N ILE A 159 8.14 24.09 11.76
CA ILE A 159 7.93 25.54 11.90
C ILE A 159 8.79 26.30 10.89
N VAL A 160 10.08 25.98 10.77
CA VAL A 160 11.03 26.63 9.85
C VAL A 160 10.58 26.51 8.40
N PHE A 161 10.16 25.32 7.97
CA PHE A 161 9.64 25.08 6.62
C PHE A 161 8.14 25.33 6.45
N LYS A 162 7.45 25.88 7.47
CA LYS A 162 6.00 26.19 7.46
C LYS A 162 5.10 25.00 7.07
N ILE A 163 5.48 23.78 7.48
CA ILE A 163 4.83 22.53 7.12
C ILE A 163 3.52 22.35 7.91
N ARG A 164 2.39 22.27 7.20
CA ARG A 164 1.04 22.16 7.81
C ARG A 164 0.84 20.92 8.70
N SER A 165 1.58 19.84 8.46
CA SER A 165 1.53 18.62 9.30
C SER A 165 2.28 18.74 10.65
N GLY A 166 2.88 19.90 10.94
CA GLY A 166 3.55 20.19 12.23
C GLY A 166 2.68 20.00 13.48
N LEU A 167 1.36 19.87 13.34
CA LEU A 167 0.44 19.45 14.41
C LEU A 167 0.79 18.06 14.98
N VAL A 168 1.37 17.14 14.20
CA VAL A 168 1.75 15.80 14.69
C VAL A 168 2.93 15.88 15.68
N PRO A 169 4.11 16.43 15.32
CA PRO A 169 5.19 16.60 16.29
C PRO A 169 4.80 17.56 17.44
N LEU A 170 3.88 18.50 17.22
CA LEU A 170 3.37 19.37 18.30
C LEU A 170 2.72 18.56 19.43
N MET A 171 1.82 17.62 19.14
CA MET A 171 1.18 16.80 20.19
C MET A 171 2.21 15.95 20.95
N TRP A 172 3.21 15.41 20.25
CA TRP A 172 4.29 14.59 20.83
C TRP A 172 5.32 15.39 21.65
N VAL A 173 5.33 16.72 21.57
CA VAL A 173 6.11 17.60 22.45
C VAL A 173 5.22 18.15 23.58
N LEU A 174 4.05 18.70 23.24
CA LEU A 174 3.19 19.43 24.16
C LEU A 174 2.69 18.57 25.33
N PHE A 175 2.11 17.40 25.05
CA PHE A 175 1.55 16.56 26.10
C PHE A 175 2.64 16.00 27.04
N PRO A 176 3.73 15.40 26.53
CA PRO A 176 4.90 15.04 27.35
C PRO A 176 5.51 16.19 28.17
N ALA A 177 5.57 17.42 27.64
CA ALA A 177 6.07 18.59 28.37
C ALA A 177 5.14 18.95 29.55
N ILE A 178 3.82 19.01 29.31
CA ILE A 178 2.82 19.21 30.37
C ILE A 178 2.93 18.11 31.43
N GLY A 179 2.99 16.83 31.00
CA GLY A 179 3.12 15.68 31.90
C GLY A 179 4.38 15.73 32.78
N ASN A 180 5.52 16.16 32.23
CA ASN A 180 6.74 16.36 33.01
C ASN A 180 6.59 17.51 34.03
N LEU A 181 5.99 18.63 33.63
CA LEU A 181 5.75 19.78 34.52
C LEU A 181 4.81 19.42 35.69
N THR A 182 3.68 18.78 35.38
CA THR A 182 2.72 18.29 36.38
C THR A 182 3.34 17.21 37.29
N ARG A 183 4.19 16.32 36.75
CA ARG A 183 4.95 15.35 37.54
C ARG A 183 5.86 16.04 38.54
N ASP A 184 6.65 17.01 38.11
CA ASP A 184 7.68 17.63 38.96
C ASP A 184 7.08 18.60 39.99
N ALA A 185 5.91 19.18 39.70
CA ALA A 185 5.14 20.00 40.64
C ALA A 185 4.38 19.16 41.70
N PHE A 186 3.65 18.10 41.29
CA PHE A 186 2.69 17.41 42.18
C PHE A 186 3.04 15.94 42.47
N PHE A 187 3.59 15.20 41.51
CA PHE A 187 3.72 13.73 41.57
C PHE A 187 5.17 13.22 41.67
N ARG A 188 6.11 14.08 42.07
CA ARG A 188 7.57 13.80 42.16
C ARG A 188 7.93 12.58 43.02
N HIS A 189 7.05 12.20 43.95
CA HIS A 189 7.19 11.03 44.83
C HIS A 189 6.76 9.71 44.19
N TRP A 190 5.89 9.74 43.16
CA TRP A 190 5.34 8.54 42.54
C TRP A 190 6.34 7.88 41.59
N LYS A 191 6.68 6.62 41.86
CA LYS A 191 7.58 5.79 41.02
C LYS A 191 7.01 4.41 40.71
N ASP A 192 5.84 4.09 41.29
CA ASP A 192 5.14 2.82 41.17
C ASP A 192 4.17 2.83 39.96
N SER A 193 3.29 1.82 39.88
CA SER A 193 2.23 1.74 38.87
C SER A 193 1.38 3.02 38.71
N ARG A 194 1.17 3.78 39.80
CA ARG A 194 0.50 5.10 39.77
C ARG A 194 1.16 6.11 38.82
N TRP A 195 2.49 6.12 38.76
CA TRP A 195 3.21 6.94 37.78
C TRP A 195 3.03 6.42 36.36
N LEU A 196 3.01 5.09 36.16
CA LEU A 196 2.81 4.48 34.84
C LEU A 196 1.43 4.84 34.27
N VAL A 197 0.37 4.77 35.09
CA VAL A 197 -0.99 5.18 34.71
C VAL A 197 -1.00 6.66 34.29
N PHE A 198 -0.49 7.56 35.14
CA PHE A 198 -0.38 8.99 34.81
C PHE A 198 0.38 9.24 33.49
N HIS A 199 1.51 8.56 33.28
CA HIS A 199 2.30 8.67 32.06
C HIS A 199 1.55 8.18 30.80
N ILE A 200 0.77 7.10 30.92
CA ILE A 200 -0.10 6.63 29.84
C ILE A 200 -1.23 7.65 29.58
N SER A 201 -1.89 8.17 30.63
CA SER A 201 -2.96 9.18 30.50
C SER A 201 -2.49 10.44 29.77
N VAL A 202 -1.29 10.94 30.06
CA VAL A 202 -0.67 12.05 29.32
C VAL A 202 -0.47 11.72 27.84
N LEU A 203 -0.12 10.47 27.51
CA LEU A 203 0.15 10.03 26.14
C LEU A 203 -1.11 9.60 25.35
N ILE A 204 -2.30 9.54 25.96
CA ILE A 204 -3.53 9.10 25.27
C ILE A 204 -3.76 9.90 23.98
N LEU A 205 -3.74 11.23 24.04
CA LEU A 205 -4.07 12.08 22.88
C LEU A 205 -3.07 11.96 21.71
N PRO A 206 -1.74 12.04 21.88
CA PRO A 206 -0.80 11.78 20.79
C PRO A 206 -0.85 10.32 20.28
N LEU A 207 -1.14 9.33 21.14
CA LEU A 207 -1.34 7.94 20.71
C LEU A 207 -2.63 7.78 19.87
N THR A 208 -3.73 8.39 20.27
CA THR A 208 -5.00 8.40 19.51
C THR A 208 -4.82 9.12 18.17
N GLN A 209 -4.07 10.22 18.11
CA GLN A 209 -3.74 10.90 16.85
C GLN A 209 -2.94 10.00 15.92
N CYS A 210 -1.91 9.31 16.42
CA CYS A 210 -1.14 8.35 15.63
C CYS A 210 -2.00 7.18 15.14
N LEU A 211 -2.85 6.61 16.00
CA LEU A 211 -3.78 5.54 15.61
C LEU A 211 -4.77 6.00 14.53
N TYR A 212 -5.33 7.21 14.66
CA TYR A 212 -6.21 7.80 13.65
C TYR A 212 -5.50 7.98 12.30
N LEU A 213 -4.27 8.52 12.30
CA LEU A 213 -3.49 8.69 11.06
C LEU A 213 -3.10 7.35 10.43
N ILE A 214 -2.81 6.33 11.24
CA ILE A 214 -2.53 4.97 10.78
C ILE A 214 -3.77 4.31 10.17
N LEU A 215 -4.94 4.44 10.80
CA LEU A 215 -6.20 3.94 10.26
C LEU A 215 -6.57 4.67 8.96
N ALA A 216 -6.45 6.00 8.92
CA ALA A 216 -6.70 6.80 7.72
C ALA A 216 -5.76 6.38 6.56
N ALA A 217 -4.47 6.22 6.85
CA ALA A 217 -3.48 5.73 5.89
C ALA A 217 -3.85 4.34 5.37
N LEU A 218 -4.26 3.40 6.22
CA LEU A 218 -4.71 2.06 5.82
C LEU A 218 -5.96 2.11 4.93
N THR A 219 -6.96 2.91 5.30
CA THR A 219 -8.21 3.04 4.52
C THR A 219 -8.00 3.70 3.16
N LEU A 220 -6.95 4.52 3.00
CA LEU A 220 -6.57 5.11 1.71
C LEU A 220 -5.67 4.16 0.91
N PHE A 221 -4.68 3.54 1.56
CA PHE A 221 -3.65 2.73 0.91
C PHE A 221 -4.22 1.44 0.30
N VAL A 222 -5.06 0.71 1.05
CA VAL A 222 -5.57 -0.60 0.60
C VAL A 222 -6.39 -0.47 -0.71
N PRO A 223 -7.30 0.52 -0.89
CA PRO A 223 -7.95 0.76 -2.17
C PRO A 223 -7.03 1.32 -3.26
N VAL A 224 -6.12 2.26 -2.94
CA VAL A 224 -5.24 2.90 -3.94
C VAL A 224 -4.25 1.90 -4.53
N MET A 225 -3.56 1.13 -3.69
CA MET A 225 -2.56 0.15 -4.16
C MET A 225 -3.21 -1.12 -4.74
N GLY A 226 -4.45 -1.41 -4.35
CA GLY A 226 -5.35 -2.35 -5.05
C GLY A 226 -5.80 -1.93 -6.44
N ARG A 227 -5.36 -0.74 -6.91
CA ARG A 227 -5.75 -0.15 -8.20
C ARG A 227 -4.61 0.51 -8.97
N SER A 228 -3.37 0.45 -8.49
CA SER A 228 -2.21 1.23 -8.98
C SER A 228 -1.48 0.68 -10.21
N GLY A 229 -2.09 -0.24 -10.97
CA GLY A 229 -1.50 -0.83 -12.18
C GLY A 229 -0.47 -1.94 -11.92
N ALA A 230 -0.06 -2.63 -12.98
CA ALA A 230 0.83 -3.79 -12.93
C ALA A 230 2.31 -3.52 -12.56
N GLY A 231 2.69 -2.25 -12.37
CA GLY A 231 4.09 -1.84 -12.26
C GLY A 231 4.55 -1.33 -10.89
N ASN A 232 3.62 -0.94 -10.00
CA ASN A 232 3.99 -0.31 -8.73
C ASN A 232 4.04 -1.36 -7.61
N ASN A 233 5.23 -1.58 -7.03
CA ASN A 233 5.42 -2.48 -5.88
C ASN A 233 4.48 -2.10 -4.73
N ALA A 234 3.50 -2.95 -4.44
CA ALA A 234 2.32 -2.56 -3.66
C ALA A 234 2.52 -2.53 -2.14
N GLU A 235 3.74 -2.71 -1.64
CA GLU A 235 4.01 -2.96 -0.22
C GLU A 235 4.73 -1.74 0.41
N MET A 236 3.97 -0.85 1.07
CA MET A 236 4.52 0.31 1.78
C MET A 236 4.63 0.07 3.30
N PRO A 237 5.74 0.46 3.95
CA PRO A 237 5.98 0.15 5.36
C PRO A 237 5.10 0.96 6.31
N LEU A 238 4.49 0.27 7.28
CA LEU A 238 3.73 0.86 8.38
C LEU A 238 4.37 0.48 9.71
N ILE A 239 4.52 1.44 10.63
CA ILE A 239 5.33 1.28 11.86
C ILE A 239 4.53 1.69 13.10
N LEU A 240 4.58 0.85 14.13
CA LEU A 240 4.11 1.13 15.50
C LEU A 240 5.19 0.76 16.53
N LEU A 241 5.00 1.15 17.80
CA LEU A 241 5.94 0.87 18.89
C LEU A 241 5.20 0.42 20.16
N VAL A 242 5.55 -0.75 20.72
CA VAL A 242 4.96 -1.36 21.93
C VAL A 242 6.07 -1.77 22.92
N ARG A 243 5.72 -1.98 24.19
CA ARG A 243 6.64 -1.98 25.34
C ARG A 243 6.57 -3.26 26.19
N SER A 244 7.30 -4.31 25.82
CA SER A 244 8.10 -5.13 26.77
C SER A 244 8.93 -6.19 26.04
N PRO A 245 10.15 -6.55 26.50
CA PRO A 245 11.20 -6.86 25.52
C PRO A 245 11.54 -8.34 25.31
N GLN A 246 10.92 -9.29 26.02
CA GLN A 246 11.38 -10.69 26.04
C GLN A 246 10.26 -11.72 25.83
N LYS A 247 9.33 -11.90 26.78
CA LYS A 247 8.19 -12.83 26.60
C LYS A 247 7.33 -12.43 25.40
N VAL A 248 7.04 -11.13 25.27
CA VAL A 248 6.30 -10.55 24.13
C VAL A 248 7.10 -10.65 22.82
N LEU A 249 8.43 -10.52 22.86
CA LEU A 249 9.28 -10.68 21.66
C LEU A 249 9.22 -12.13 21.14
N GLY A 250 9.26 -13.13 22.03
CA GLY A 250 9.11 -14.54 21.67
C GLY A 250 7.70 -14.86 21.13
N PHE A 251 6.65 -14.37 21.79
CA PHE A 251 5.27 -14.55 21.34
C PHE A 251 5.01 -13.90 19.96
N LEU A 252 5.37 -12.63 19.79
CA LEU A 252 5.20 -11.91 18.52
C LEU A 252 6.10 -12.48 17.40
N GLY A 253 7.31 -12.93 17.74
CA GLY A 253 8.20 -13.60 16.79
C GLY A 253 7.63 -14.93 16.30
N SER A 254 7.11 -15.76 17.22
CA SER A 254 6.41 -16.99 16.88
C SER A 254 5.15 -16.73 16.05
N LEU A 255 4.38 -15.68 16.38
CA LEU A 255 3.16 -15.32 15.67
C LEU A 255 3.46 -14.79 14.25
N PHE A 256 4.53 -14.02 14.07
CA PHE A 256 5.00 -13.59 12.75
C PHE A 256 5.52 -14.77 11.91
N LEU A 257 6.34 -15.65 12.48
CA LEU A 257 6.85 -16.83 11.77
C LEU A 257 5.73 -17.79 11.37
N LEU A 258 4.75 -18.01 12.26
CA LEU A 258 3.54 -18.79 11.96
C LEU A 258 2.70 -18.11 10.86
N ALA A 259 2.54 -16.78 10.91
CA ALA A 259 1.84 -16.02 9.88
C ALA A 259 2.51 -16.17 8.50
N VAL A 260 3.83 -16.00 8.40
CA VAL A 260 4.58 -16.21 7.14
C VAL A 260 4.50 -17.66 6.67
N LEU A 261 4.63 -18.64 7.58
CA LEU A 261 4.51 -20.06 7.26
C LEU A 261 3.12 -20.38 6.68
N LEU A 262 2.05 -19.92 7.33
CA LEU A 262 0.68 -20.10 6.84
C LEU A 262 0.46 -19.39 5.49
N LEU A 263 1.05 -18.22 5.28
CA LEU A 263 0.88 -17.46 4.04
C LEU A 263 1.57 -18.17 2.85
N VAL A 264 2.79 -18.68 3.05
CA VAL A 264 3.58 -19.34 1.99
C VAL A 264 3.10 -20.76 1.69
N PHE A 265 2.65 -21.52 2.71
CA PHE A 265 2.25 -22.93 2.55
C PHE A 265 0.74 -23.18 2.45
N THR A 266 -0.09 -22.13 2.37
CA THR A 266 -1.55 -22.27 2.20
C THR A 266 -2.11 -21.21 1.23
N PRO A 267 -3.28 -21.42 0.59
CA PRO A 267 -3.92 -20.39 -0.24
C PRO A 267 -4.43 -19.17 0.54
N LEU A 268 -4.17 -19.05 1.85
CA LEU A 268 -4.58 -17.89 2.64
C LEU A 268 -3.88 -16.58 2.23
N GLY A 269 -2.73 -16.69 1.56
CA GLY A 269 -2.00 -15.58 0.95
C GLY A 269 -2.55 -15.10 -0.41
N PHE A 270 -3.50 -15.82 -1.03
CA PHE A 270 -4.08 -15.40 -2.30
C PHE A 270 -4.89 -14.09 -2.13
N PRO A 271 -4.63 -13.04 -2.95
CA PRO A 271 -5.08 -11.68 -2.63
C PRO A 271 -6.49 -11.33 -3.11
N TYR A 272 -7.08 -12.11 -4.02
CA TYR A 272 -8.37 -11.80 -4.67
C TYR A 272 -9.50 -12.72 -4.19
N SER A 273 -10.75 -12.26 -4.30
CA SER A 273 -11.95 -13.05 -3.96
C SER A 273 -13.13 -12.75 -4.87
N GLY A 274 -13.86 -13.80 -5.25
CA GLY A 274 -15.14 -13.75 -5.98
C GLY A 274 -16.37 -13.88 -5.08
N GLU A 275 -16.20 -13.89 -3.75
CA GLU A 275 -17.29 -14.08 -2.80
C GLU A 275 -18.25 -12.88 -2.79
N MET A 276 -19.54 -13.13 -3.07
CA MET A 276 -20.60 -12.10 -3.10
C MET A 276 -20.67 -11.15 -1.88
N PRO A 277 -20.44 -11.57 -0.60
CA PRO A 277 -20.47 -10.65 0.53
C PRO A 277 -19.25 -9.72 0.63
N SER A 278 -18.14 -10.00 -0.07
CA SER A 278 -16.98 -9.10 -0.10
C SER A 278 -16.13 -9.30 -1.37
N PRO A 279 -16.67 -8.92 -2.56
CA PRO A 279 -15.98 -9.14 -3.82
C PRO A 279 -14.71 -8.29 -3.90
N ARG A 280 -13.58 -8.95 -4.14
CA ARG A 280 -12.25 -8.36 -4.27
C ARG A 280 -11.60 -8.83 -5.58
N PRO A 281 -12.22 -8.57 -6.75
CA PRO A 281 -11.78 -9.18 -7.98
C PRO A 281 -10.53 -8.52 -8.56
N GLN A 282 -9.72 -9.33 -9.22
CA GLN A 282 -8.66 -8.86 -10.13
C GLN A 282 -9.30 -8.41 -11.45
N ARG A 283 -8.93 -7.23 -11.92
CA ARG A 283 -9.44 -6.64 -13.16
C ARG A 283 -8.60 -7.07 -14.35
N PHE A 284 -9.27 -7.50 -15.41
CA PHE A 284 -8.67 -7.64 -16.73
C PHE A 284 -9.44 -6.77 -17.71
N LEU A 285 -8.74 -5.87 -18.40
CA LEU A 285 -9.28 -5.14 -19.55
C LEU A 285 -8.66 -5.75 -20.80
N ILE A 286 -9.50 -6.33 -21.65
CA ILE A 286 -9.07 -7.09 -22.82
C ILE A 286 -9.83 -6.60 -24.05
N THR A 287 -9.15 -6.25 -25.13
CA THR A 287 -9.81 -5.96 -26.41
C THR A 287 -9.51 -7.04 -27.44
N HIS A 288 -10.54 -7.51 -28.14
CA HIS A 288 -10.37 -8.39 -29.31
C HIS A 288 -10.02 -7.50 -30.50
N THR A 289 -8.76 -7.55 -30.91
CA THR A 289 -8.12 -6.49 -31.68
C THR A 289 -7.61 -6.98 -33.02
N GLU A 290 -7.94 -6.22 -34.06
CA GLU A 290 -7.27 -6.28 -35.35
C GLU A 290 -6.32 -5.08 -35.50
N ARG A 291 -5.08 -5.33 -35.93
CA ARG A 291 -4.02 -4.34 -36.14
C ARG A 291 -3.58 -4.36 -37.60
N THR A 292 -3.71 -3.23 -38.30
CA THR A 292 -3.24 -3.08 -39.69
C THR A 292 -2.24 -1.94 -39.79
N TYR A 293 -1.09 -2.22 -40.39
CA TYR A 293 0.02 -1.27 -40.51
C TYR A 293 0.21 -0.91 -41.99
N HIS A 294 0.12 0.36 -42.35
CA HIS A 294 0.32 0.82 -43.73
C HIS A 294 1.69 1.48 -43.90
N ASP A 295 2.26 1.35 -45.11
CA ASP A 295 3.46 2.07 -45.53
C ASP A 295 3.12 3.46 -46.12
N ILE A 296 4.16 4.20 -46.52
CA ILE A 296 4.05 5.55 -47.09
C ILE A 296 3.35 5.56 -48.46
N ALA A 297 3.24 4.40 -49.13
CA ALA A 297 2.45 4.23 -50.35
C ALA A 297 0.98 3.84 -50.06
N GLY A 298 0.57 3.83 -48.78
CA GLY A 298 -0.76 3.42 -48.35
C GLY A 298 -1.01 1.91 -48.39
N LYS A 299 0.01 1.09 -48.69
CA LYS A 299 -0.13 -0.37 -48.79
C LYS A 299 0.03 -1.03 -47.42
N VAL A 300 -0.76 -2.07 -47.16
CA VAL A 300 -0.62 -2.89 -45.95
C VAL A 300 0.76 -3.56 -45.91
N ARG A 301 1.57 -3.16 -44.92
CA ARG A 301 2.89 -3.69 -44.56
C ARG A 301 2.78 -4.96 -43.71
N SER A 302 1.87 -4.95 -42.73
CA SER A 302 1.59 -6.07 -41.83
C SER A 302 0.14 -6.02 -41.35
N LYS A 303 -0.41 -7.18 -40.98
CA LYS A 303 -1.73 -7.32 -40.35
C LYS A 303 -1.67 -8.39 -39.26
N GLU A 304 -2.05 -8.05 -38.03
CA GLU A 304 -2.04 -8.93 -36.86
C GLU A 304 -3.42 -8.96 -36.19
N THR A 305 -3.77 -10.09 -35.57
CA THR A 305 -5.03 -10.27 -34.83
C THR A 305 -4.80 -11.00 -33.51
N GLY A 306 -5.54 -10.62 -32.47
CA GLY A 306 -5.25 -11.08 -31.11
C GLY A 306 -6.10 -10.42 -30.03
N TYR A 307 -5.85 -10.82 -28.79
CA TYR A 307 -6.35 -10.15 -27.59
C TYR A 307 -5.24 -9.25 -27.03
N TRP A 308 -5.47 -7.94 -26.97
CA TRP A 308 -4.65 -7.04 -26.16
C TRP A 308 -5.15 -7.09 -24.71
N VAL A 309 -4.25 -7.37 -23.76
CA VAL A 309 -4.52 -7.40 -22.32
C VAL A 309 -3.83 -6.20 -21.68
N ALA A 310 -4.63 -5.24 -21.21
CA ALA A 310 -4.15 -4.12 -20.41
C ALA A 310 -4.08 -4.54 -18.93
N ASP A 311 -2.87 -4.58 -18.36
CA ASP A 311 -2.62 -5.11 -17.01
C ASP A 311 -2.97 -4.07 -15.93
N LEU A 312 -4.25 -4.03 -15.54
CA LEU A 312 -4.78 -3.03 -14.60
C LEU A 312 -4.37 -3.24 -13.13
N ASP A 313 -3.95 -4.44 -12.74
CA ASP A 313 -3.64 -4.85 -11.35
C ASP A 313 -2.27 -5.57 -11.28
N LEU A 314 -1.61 -5.52 -10.12
CA LEU A 314 -0.20 -5.97 -9.93
C LEU A 314 0.12 -7.38 -10.46
N ASN A 315 -0.76 -8.34 -10.21
CA ASN A 315 -0.50 -9.76 -10.49
C ASN A 315 -0.98 -10.19 -11.90
N SER A 316 -1.27 -9.23 -12.79
CA SER A 316 -1.63 -9.52 -14.19
C SER A 316 -0.37 -9.63 -15.07
N PRO A 317 -0.30 -10.58 -16.03
CA PRO A 317 -1.30 -11.62 -16.34
C PRO A 317 -1.10 -12.94 -15.58
N ASP A 318 -0.01 -13.07 -14.81
CA ASP A 318 0.50 -14.37 -14.36
C ASP A 318 -0.45 -15.16 -13.44
N SER A 319 -1.35 -14.48 -12.72
CA SER A 319 -2.36 -15.12 -11.87
C SER A 319 -3.39 -16.00 -12.60
N VAL A 320 -3.67 -15.74 -13.89
CA VAL A 320 -4.62 -16.53 -14.71
C VAL A 320 -3.93 -17.46 -15.71
N LYS A 321 -2.59 -17.38 -15.81
CA LYS A 321 -1.77 -18.04 -16.84
C LYS A 321 -1.79 -19.57 -16.79
N SER A 322 -2.11 -20.16 -15.64
CA SER A 322 -2.31 -21.60 -15.43
C SER A 322 -3.78 -22.04 -15.53
N ILE A 323 -4.72 -21.11 -15.71
CA ILE A 323 -6.17 -21.34 -15.68
C ILE A 323 -6.79 -21.14 -17.07
N VAL A 324 -6.40 -20.06 -17.76
CA VAL A 324 -6.95 -19.67 -19.07
C VAL A 324 -5.95 -20.07 -20.17
N PRO A 325 -6.20 -21.11 -20.98
CA PRO A 325 -5.19 -21.73 -21.84
C PRO A 325 -4.54 -20.79 -22.87
N GLU A 326 -5.26 -19.77 -23.34
CA GLU A 326 -4.75 -18.82 -24.34
C GLU A 326 -3.56 -18.01 -23.82
N PHE A 327 -3.46 -17.80 -22.49
CA PHE A 327 -2.31 -17.13 -21.86
C PHE A 327 -1.01 -17.97 -21.92
N ALA A 328 -1.05 -19.24 -22.34
CA ALA A 328 0.16 -19.98 -22.68
C ALA A 328 0.90 -19.38 -23.89
N ARG A 329 0.23 -18.56 -24.72
CA ARG A 329 0.80 -17.86 -25.89
C ARG A 329 0.97 -16.35 -25.66
N VAL A 330 0.95 -15.90 -24.41
CA VAL A 330 1.06 -14.48 -24.06
C VAL A 330 2.47 -13.94 -24.33
N ARG A 331 2.58 -12.83 -25.07
CA ARG A 331 3.82 -12.05 -25.22
C ARG A 331 3.68 -10.67 -24.58
N LEU A 332 4.79 -10.10 -24.12
CA LEU A 332 4.85 -8.68 -23.78
C LEU A 332 4.68 -7.85 -25.06
N VAL A 333 4.09 -6.65 -24.96
CA VAL A 333 4.09 -5.69 -26.07
C VAL A 333 5.40 -4.90 -26.04
N GLU A 334 6.22 -5.11 -27.07
CA GLU A 334 7.52 -4.43 -27.26
C GLU A 334 7.47 -3.41 -28.42
N ASP A 335 6.38 -3.43 -29.17
CA ASP A 335 6.08 -2.66 -30.39
C ASP A 335 6.04 -1.10 -30.19
N CYS A 336 6.44 -0.59 -29.02
CA CYS A 336 6.32 0.81 -28.59
C CYS A 336 7.31 1.80 -29.23
N GLU A 337 8.51 1.36 -29.59
CA GLU A 337 9.51 2.22 -30.24
C GLU A 337 9.19 2.43 -31.73
N ASP A 338 8.67 1.38 -32.40
CA ASP A 338 8.39 1.37 -33.85
C ASP A 338 7.02 1.94 -34.23
N GLU A 339 6.01 1.78 -33.37
CA GLU A 339 4.61 2.11 -33.68
C GLU A 339 3.98 3.05 -32.65
N LEU A 340 3.24 4.03 -33.18
CA LEU A 340 2.53 5.05 -32.40
C LEU A 340 1.55 4.38 -31.41
N TYR A 341 1.61 4.76 -30.12
CA TYR A 341 0.83 4.10 -29.05
C TYR A 341 1.05 2.57 -29.00
N CYS A 342 2.28 2.11 -29.31
CA CYS A 342 2.69 0.70 -29.37
C CYS A 342 1.88 -0.18 -30.34
N GLY A 343 1.24 0.42 -31.34
CA GLY A 343 0.34 -0.34 -32.21
C GLY A 343 -0.93 -0.83 -31.51
N LEU A 344 -1.38 -0.18 -30.42
CA LEU A 344 -2.49 -0.66 -29.60
C LEU A 344 -3.69 0.30 -29.62
N PRO A 345 -4.93 -0.20 -29.53
CA PRO A 345 -6.14 0.62 -29.54
C PRO A 345 -6.38 1.24 -28.16
N TYR A 346 -5.59 2.26 -27.80
CA TYR A 346 -5.77 2.99 -26.54
C TYR A 346 -7.04 3.86 -26.57
N LEU A 347 -8.04 3.53 -25.74
CA LEU A 347 -9.27 4.34 -25.58
C LEU A 347 -9.01 5.74 -24.97
N MET A 348 -7.90 5.91 -24.24
CA MET A 348 -7.49 7.15 -23.58
C MET A 348 -5.97 7.33 -23.64
N PRO A 349 -5.43 8.56 -23.55
CA PRO A 349 -3.98 8.82 -23.63
C PRO A 349 -3.23 8.48 -22.33
N VAL A 350 -3.22 7.19 -21.97
CA VAL A 350 -2.72 6.69 -20.68
C VAL A 350 -1.53 5.72 -20.82
N VAL A 351 -0.80 5.77 -21.95
CA VAL A 351 0.38 4.92 -22.21
C VAL A 351 1.42 5.02 -21.09
N SER A 352 1.65 6.22 -20.55
CA SER A 352 2.55 6.48 -19.42
C SER A 352 2.13 5.83 -18.09
N PHE A 353 0.87 5.40 -17.97
CA PHE A 353 0.35 4.66 -16.82
C PHE A 353 0.30 3.14 -17.08
N LEU A 354 0.13 2.70 -18.33
CA LEU A 354 0.03 1.30 -18.76
C LEU A 354 1.33 0.79 -19.41
N TRP A 355 2.44 0.90 -18.67
CA TRP A 355 3.78 0.54 -19.14
C TRP A 355 4.09 -0.97 -19.19
N LYS A 356 3.17 -1.81 -18.69
CA LYS A 356 3.18 -3.27 -18.88
C LYS A 356 1.82 -3.64 -19.46
N THR A 357 1.80 -4.20 -20.68
CA THR A 357 0.62 -4.80 -21.30
C THR A 357 1.05 -5.99 -22.16
N HIS A 358 0.11 -6.90 -22.45
CA HIS A 358 0.41 -8.13 -23.16
C HIS A 358 -0.46 -8.33 -24.41
N TRP A 359 0.04 -9.14 -25.33
CA TRP A 359 -0.66 -9.57 -26.53
C TRP A 359 -0.78 -11.09 -26.58
N ILE A 360 -1.95 -11.60 -26.97
CA ILE A 360 -2.22 -13.02 -27.15
C ILE A 360 -2.71 -13.24 -28.59
N PRO A 361 -2.00 -13.99 -29.45
CA PRO A 361 -2.47 -14.29 -30.80
C PRO A 361 -3.82 -15.03 -30.81
N ALA A 362 -4.77 -14.54 -31.61
CA ALA A 362 -6.13 -15.08 -31.74
C ALA A 362 -6.63 -14.97 -33.19
N HIS A 363 -7.85 -15.45 -33.46
CA HIS A 363 -8.51 -15.25 -34.75
C HIS A 363 -8.96 -13.78 -34.94
N PRO A 364 -9.24 -13.33 -36.17
CA PRO A 364 -9.79 -11.99 -36.42
C PRO A 364 -11.12 -11.77 -35.68
N PRO A 365 -11.36 -10.58 -35.12
CA PRO A 365 -12.70 -10.16 -34.72
C PRO A 365 -13.61 -9.93 -35.94
N ASP A 366 -14.92 -10.01 -35.74
CA ASP A 366 -15.90 -9.49 -36.68
C ASP A 366 -15.93 -7.96 -36.59
N VAL A 367 -15.60 -7.28 -37.68
CA VAL A 367 -15.51 -5.81 -37.77
C VAL A 367 -16.52 -5.33 -38.81
N PRO A 368 -17.71 -4.83 -38.39
CA PRO A 368 -18.81 -4.51 -39.31
C PRO A 368 -18.56 -3.25 -40.14
N ILE A 369 -17.76 -2.33 -39.61
CA ILE A 369 -17.53 -0.99 -40.14
C ILE A 369 -16.00 -0.82 -40.22
N PRO A 370 -15.39 -1.03 -41.40
CA PRO A 370 -13.96 -0.89 -41.57
C PRO A 370 -13.54 0.58 -41.54
N THR A 371 -12.95 1.04 -40.44
CA THR A 371 -12.53 2.44 -40.27
C THR A 371 -11.23 2.72 -41.01
N THR A 372 -11.35 3.19 -42.25
CA THR A 372 -10.24 3.58 -43.12
C THR A 372 -9.98 5.08 -43.08
N LEU A 373 -8.71 5.47 -42.96
CA LEU A 373 -8.25 6.84 -43.19
C LEU A 373 -7.95 7.03 -44.68
N SER A 374 -8.40 8.15 -45.25
CA SER A 374 -8.06 8.55 -46.62
C SER A 374 -7.60 10.01 -46.68
N LEU A 375 -6.50 10.28 -47.38
CA LEU A 375 -6.02 11.64 -47.65
C LEU A 375 -6.79 12.18 -48.87
N MET A 376 -7.59 13.24 -48.68
CA MET A 376 -8.37 13.85 -49.77
C MET A 376 -7.57 14.89 -50.55
N SER A 377 -6.82 15.74 -49.85
CA SER A 377 -6.06 16.83 -50.46
C SER A 377 -4.84 17.20 -49.62
N THR A 378 -3.85 17.76 -50.31
CA THR A 378 -2.67 18.41 -49.73
C THR A 378 -2.57 19.80 -50.34
N GLU A 379 -2.68 20.84 -49.51
CA GLU A 379 -2.50 22.24 -49.94
C GLU A 379 -1.23 22.81 -49.30
N THR A 380 -0.41 23.53 -50.07
CA THR A 380 0.70 24.32 -49.52
C THR A 380 0.26 25.77 -49.35
N ARG A 381 0.42 26.30 -48.14
CA ARG A 381 -0.02 27.64 -47.72
C ARG A 381 1.21 28.44 -47.21
N PRO A 382 1.48 29.64 -47.72
CA PRO A 382 2.59 30.47 -47.24
C PRO A 382 2.48 30.79 -45.73
N PRO A 383 3.60 30.94 -45.01
CA PRO A 383 4.98 30.88 -45.50
C PRO A 383 5.53 29.45 -45.66
N SER A 384 5.09 28.48 -44.84
CA SER A 384 5.69 27.14 -44.74
C SER A 384 4.70 26.07 -44.23
N VAL A 385 3.39 26.28 -44.41
CA VAL A 385 2.34 25.41 -43.88
C VAL A 385 1.85 24.43 -44.95
N ARG A 386 1.80 23.14 -44.63
CA ARG A 386 1.06 22.15 -45.42
C ARG A 386 -0.23 21.80 -44.71
N ARG A 387 -1.36 21.97 -45.40
CA ARG A 387 -2.66 21.48 -44.96
C ARG A 387 -2.90 20.10 -45.55
N LEU A 388 -3.05 19.10 -44.70
CA LEU A 388 -3.51 17.77 -45.08
C LEU A 388 -4.99 17.64 -44.71
N THR A 389 -5.84 17.36 -45.70
CA THR A 389 -7.29 17.13 -45.47
C THR A 389 -7.57 15.64 -45.44
N PHE A 390 -8.06 15.14 -44.32
CA PHE A 390 -8.30 13.72 -44.07
C PHE A 390 -9.78 13.42 -43.97
N ASN A 391 -10.17 12.34 -44.64
CA ASN A 391 -11.49 11.76 -44.61
C ASN A 391 -11.43 10.43 -43.86
N VAL A 392 -11.93 10.48 -42.63
CA VAL A 392 -12.41 9.34 -41.85
C VAL A 392 -13.96 9.39 -41.97
N THR A 393 -14.47 9.55 -43.21
CA THR A 393 -15.76 10.18 -43.64
C THR A 393 -15.83 11.72 -43.39
N ASP A 394 -16.83 12.50 -43.86
CA ASP A 394 -16.94 14.01 -43.81
C ASP A 394 -17.11 14.75 -42.41
N ARG A 395 -17.20 16.08 -42.34
CA ARG A 395 -16.88 17.06 -41.23
C ARG A 395 -17.05 16.78 -39.71
N TRP A 396 -15.98 17.07 -38.94
CA TRP A 396 -15.99 17.87 -37.68
C TRP A 396 -14.62 18.57 -37.49
N SER A 397 -14.60 19.91 -37.33
CA SER A 397 -13.41 20.67 -36.92
C SER A 397 -12.98 20.42 -35.45
N LEU A 398 -11.85 19.74 -35.26
CA LEU A 398 -11.32 19.29 -33.97
C LEU A 398 -10.96 20.44 -33.00
N VAL A 399 -11.95 20.91 -32.22
CA VAL A 399 -11.88 21.87 -31.10
C VAL A 399 -11.30 23.25 -31.46
N GLU A 400 -12.02 24.33 -31.12
CA GLU A 400 -11.49 25.70 -31.23
C GLU A 400 -10.35 25.95 -30.22
N GLY A 401 -9.10 25.81 -30.66
CA GLY A 401 -7.90 26.09 -29.85
C GLY A 401 -6.62 25.45 -30.40
N GLU A 402 -5.51 25.61 -29.68
CA GLU A 402 -4.31 24.79 -29.90
C GLU A 402 -4.51 23.42 -29.23
N PRO A 403 -4.32 22.28 -29.93
CA PRO A 403 -4.59 20.96 -29.36
C PRO A 403 -3.57 20.62 -28.26
N LEU A 404 -4.06 20.05 -27.16
CA LEU A 404 -3.21 19.69 -26.01
C LEU A 404 -2.21 18.59 -26.38
N LYS A 405 -0.92 18.86 -26.14
CA LYS A 405 0.18 17.94 -26.39
C LYS A 405 0.18 16.81 -25.36
N SER A 406 0.20 15.57 -25.83
CA SER A 406 0.37 14.37 -25.03
C SER A 406 1.86 14.03 -24.85
N SER A 407 2.17 12.87 -24.26
CA SER A 407 3.55 12.38 -24.12
C SER A 407 4.27 12.32 -25.47
N LYS A 408 5.51 12.80 -25.52
CA LYS A 408 6.35 12.70 -26.73
C LYS A 408 6.60 11.23 -27.09
N TRP A 409 6.60 10.94 -28.39
CA TRP A 409 7.01 9.66 -28.95
C TRP A 409 8.18 9.90 -29.91
N ASN A 410 9.31 9.23 -29.70
CA ASN A 410 10.55 9.42 -30.46
C ASN A 410 10.96 10.91 -30.59
N ASN A 411 10.90 11.64 -29.47
CA ASN A 411 11.04 13.10 -29.31
C ASN A 411 10.01 14.00 -30.02
N ARG A 412 9.13 13.44 -30.86
CA ARG A 412 8.06 14.17 -31.57
C ARG A 412 6.89 14.44 -30.63
N ASP A 413 6.21 15.57 -30.82
CA ASP A 413 4.96 15.86 -30.11
C ASP A 413 3.86 14.91 -30.60
N THR A 414 3.01 14.41 -29.69
CA THR A 414 1.84 13.60 -30.05
C THR A 414 0.57 14.29 -29.57
N TYR A 415 -0.54 14.01 -30.26
CA TYR A 415 -1.87 14.53 -29.96
C TYR A 415 -2.83 13.35 -29.91
N PHE A 416 -3.82 13.41 -29.02
CA PHE A 416 -4.83 12.37 -28.90
C PHE A 416 -6.22 12.96 -29.14
N VAL A 417 -6.93 12.39 -30.11
CA VAL A 417 -8.28 12.78 -30.49
C VAL A 417 -9.24 11.70 -30.01
N TYR A 418 -10.17 12.06 -29.13
CA TYR A 418 -11.27 11.18 -28.73
C TYR A 418 -12.55 11.62 -29.45
N TYR A 419 -13.16 10.71 -30.20
CA TYR A 419 -14.44 10.90 -30.86
C TYR A 419 -15.35 9.71 -30.54
N SER A 420 -16.63 9.99 -30.27
CA SER A 420 -17.61 8.96 -29.89
C SER A 420 -19.02 9.39 -30.27
N TYR A 421 -19.75 8.47 -30.90
CA TYR A 421 -21.17 8.58 -31.27
C TYR A 421 -21.95 7.41 -30.65
N ALA A 422 -23.29 7.45 -30.69
CA ALA A 422 -24.16 6.50 -29.99
C ALA A 422 -24.93 5.56 -30.93
N SER A 423 -25.54 6.11 -31.97
CA SER A 423 -26.08 5.42 -33.15
C SER A 423 -25.60 6.16 -34.39
N ASP A 424 -25.87 5.58 -35.57
CA ASP A 424 -25.72 6.24 -36.87
C ASP A 424 -24.34 6.89 -37.07
N PRO A 425 -23.32 6.14 -37.53
CA PRO A 425 -21.99 6.66 -37.84
C PRO A 425 -22.02 7.62 -39.04
N GLU A 426 -22.56 8.80 -38.77
CA GLU A 426 -22.16 10.06 -39.34
C GLU A 426 -20.68 10.37 -39.01
N PRO A 427 -20.11 11.43 -39.57
CA PRO A 427 -18.73 11.28 -40.04
C PRO A 427 -17.65 12.10 -39.30
N LEU A 428 -16.38 11.96 -39.74
CA LEU A 428 -15.26 12.79 -39.26
C LEU A 428 -14.18 13.18 -40.32
N VAL A 429 -14.39 14.28 -41.07
CA VAL A 429 -13.37 14.97 -41.90
C VAL A 429 -12.80 16.06 -41.04
N PHE A 430 -11.48 16.13 -41.05
CA PHE A 430 -10.69 17.18 -40.43
C PHE A 430 -9.53 17.53 -41.35
N TRP A 431 -8.91 18.68 -41.10
CA TRP A 431 -7.64 19.05 -41.71
C TRP A 431 -6.61 19.32 -40.62
N ILE A 432 -5.35 19.06 -40.92
CA ILE A 432 -4.22 19.38 -40.04
C ILE A 432 -3.30 20.34 -40.80
N ASP A 433 -3.01 21.49 -40.20
CA ASP A 433 -2.00 22.43 -40.68
C ASP A 433 -0.66 22.11 -40.00
N LEU A 434 0.31 21.62 -40.78
CA LEU A 434 1.67 21.31 -40.32
C LEU A 434 2.64 22.39 -40.81
N ASN A 435 3.48 22.92 -39.93
CA ASN A 435 4.64 23.71 -40.33
C ASN A 435 5.76 22.76 -40.75
N VAL A 436 6.14 22.76 -42.03
CA VAL A 436 7.10 21.80 -42.61
C VAL A 436 8.27 22.57 -43.22
N PRO A 437 9.54 22.16 -43.00
CA PRO A 437 10.68 22.80 -43.63
C PRO A 437 10.67 22.67 -45.16
N ASP A 438 11.38 23.58 -45.84
CA ASP A 438 11.48 23.64 -47.31
C ASP A 438 12.10 22.40 -47.95
N ILE A 439 12.92 21.65 -47.19
CA ILE A 439 13.43 20.34 -47.60
C ILE A 439 12.32 19.32 -47.37
N ASP A 440 11.71 18.86 -48.46
CA ASP A 440 10.60 17.91 -48.42
C ASP A 440 10.99 16.59 -47.74
N PRO A 441 10.51 16.29 -46.51
CA PRO A 441 10.94 15.13 -45.78
C PRO A 441 10.12 13.92 -46.22
N LYS A 442 10.76 12.75 -46.27
CA LYS A 442 10.17 11.49 -46.77
C LYS A 442 8.95 10.99 -45.97
N GLN A 443 8.68 11.60 -44.82
CA GLN A 443 7.49 11.43 -44.00
C GLN A 443 7.32 12.72 -43.16
N ILE A 444 6.11 13.27 -43.11
CA ILE A 444 5.70 14.42 -42.28
C ILE A 444 4.83 14.02 -41.09
N LEU A 445 4.11 12.89 -41.14
CA LEU A 445 3.11 12.52 -40.16
C LEU A 445 2.96 10.98 -39.99
N ASP A 446 2.63 10.53 -38.79
CA ASP A 446 1.96 9.24 -38.56
C ASP A 446 0.57 9.54 -38.01
N ILE A 447 -0.45 8.86 -38.51
CA ILE A 447 -1.79 8.83 -37.89
C ILE A 447 -2.11 7.39 -37.53
N ALA A 448 -2.46 7.16 -36.27
CA ALA A 448 -3.11 5.94 -35.82
C ALA A 448 -4.60 6.23 -35.65
N VAL A 449 -5.45 5.51 -36.41
CA VAL A 449 -6.90 5.54 -36.22
C VAL A 449 -7.30 4.28 -35.45
N THR A 450 -8.05 4.45 -34.36
CA THR A 450 -8.49 3.36 -33.50
C THR A 450 -10.00 3.40 -33.34
N SER A 451 -10.63 2.24 -33.29
CA SER A 451 -12.10 2.14 -33.21
C SER A 451 -12.51 1.14 -32.15
N HIS A 452 -13.59 1.44 -31.44
CA HIS A 452 -14.00 0.74 -30.22
C HIS A 452 -15.49 0.45 -30.22
N PHE A 453 -15.86 -0.82 -30.39
CA PHE A 453 -17.25 -1.26 -30.39
C PHE A 453 -17.73 -1.49 -28.95
N LEU A 454 -17.87 -0.41 -28.17
CA LEU A 454 -18.15 -0.50 -26.72
C LEU A 454 -19.52 -1.12 -26.38
N HIS A 455 -20.47 -1.06 -27.32
CA HIS A 455 -21.88 -1.45 -27.17
C HIS A 455 -22.44 -2.09 -28.46
N GLY A 456 -23.66 -2.62 -28.40
CA GLY A 456 -24.33 -3.25 -29.55
C GLY A 456 -23.86 -4.68 -29.83
N PRO A 457 -24.37 -5.33 -30.90
CA PRO A 457 -24.06 -6.73 -31.22
C PRO A 457 -22.58 -6.94 -31.56
N HIS A 458 -21.93 -5.95 -32.16
CA HIS A 458 -20.53 -6.01 -32.58
C HIS A 458 -19.52 -5.81 -31.43
N LYS A 459 -20.00 -5.66 -30.18
CA LYS A 459 -19.12 -5.57 -29.01
C LYS A 459 -18.28 -6.83 -28.82
N THR A 460 -18.82 -8.00 -29.13
CA THR A 460 -18.17 -9.28 -28.81
C THR A 460 -18.49 -10.35 -29.85
N SER A 461 -17.47 -11.01 -30.38
CA SER A 461 -17.65 -12.25 -31.15
C SER A 461 -18.00 -13.44 -30.21
N PRO A 462 -18.67 -14.50 -30.70
CA PRO A 462 -18.93 -15.71 -29.90
C PRO A 462 -17.67 -16.36 -29.34
N GLU A 463 -16.56 -16.32 -30.09
CA GLU A 463 -15.25 -16.79 -29.63
C GLU A 463 -14.71 -15.95 -28.47
N PHE A 464 -14.85 -14.62 -28.55
CA PHE A 464 -14.42 -13.74 -27.47
C PHE A 464 -15.28 -13.89 -26.21
N VAL A 465 -16.60 -14.08 -26.34
CA VAL A 465 -17.47 -14.43 -25.20
C VAL A 465 -17.02 -15.75 -24.56
N ARG A 466 -16.70 -16.76 -25.37
CA ARG A 466 -16.18 -18.05 -24.87
C ARG A 466 -14.84 -17.89 -24.15
N PHE A 467 -13.92 -17.09 -24.70
CA PHE A 467 -12.63 -16.78 -24.07
C PHE A 467 -12.82 -16.09 -22.71
N MET A 468 -13.63 -15.02 -22.65
CA MET A 468 -13.91 -14.27 -21.42
C MET A 468 -14.62 -15.14 -20.36
N GLY A 469 -15.39 -16.15 -20.78
CA GLY A 469 -16.03 -17.13 -19.92
C GLY A 469 -15.11 -18.18 -19.29
N GLN A 470 -13.82 -18.24 -19.65
CA GLN A 470 -12.84 -19.15 -19.02
C GLN A 470 -12.19 -18.57 -17.74
N PHE A 471 -12.44 -17.30 -17.43
CA PHE A 471 -11.86 -16.67 -16.25
C PHE A 471 -12.49 -17.18 -14.94
N PRO A 472 -11.69 -17.32 -13.86
CA PRO A 472 -12.18 -17.77 -12.56
C PRO A 472 -13.06 -16.70 -11.89
N SER A 473 -13.92 -17.11 -10.95
CA SER A 473 -14.90 -16.22 -10.29
C SER A 473 -14.31 -15.04 -9.49
N TRP A 474 -13.02 -15.10 -9.13
CA TRP A 474 -12.30 -13.97 -8.50
C TRP A 474 -11.69 -12.99 -9.52
N ALA A 475 -11.79 -13.27 -10.83
CA ALA A 475 -11.41 -12.35 -11.88
C ALA A 475 -12.65 -11.63 -12.44
N SER A 476 -12.47 -10.37 -12.82
CA SER A 476 -13.47 -9.55 -13.51
C SER A 476 -12.90 -9.16 -14.87
N PRO A 477 -13.06 -10.01 -15.89
CA PRO A 477 -12.69 -9.69 -17.26
C PRO A 477 -13.74 -8.74 -17.86
N SER A 478 -13.25 -7.71 -18.55
CA SER A 478 -14.05 -6.68 -19.22
C SER A 478 -13.44 -6.39 -20.58
N GLY A 479 -14.27 -6.16 -21.60
CA GLY A 479 -13.73 -6.09 -22.96
C GLY A 479 -14.74 -5.81 -24.07
N TRP A 480 -14.19 -5.59 -25.26
CA TRP A 480 -14.90 -5.30 -26.50
C TRP A 480 -14.01 -5.55 -27.75
N VAL A 481 -14.62 -5.60 -28.93
CA VAL A 481 -13.90 -5.58 -30.22
C VAL A 481 -13.32 -4.18 -30.48
N ALA A 482 -12.07 -4.14 -30.95
CA ALA A 482 -11.39 -2.91 -31.32
C ALA A 482 -10.54 -3.08 -32.60
N THR A 483 -10.21 -1.97 -33.25
CA THR A 483 -9.23 -1.94 -34.34
C THR A 483 -8.15 -0.89 -34.10
N TYR A 484 -6.96 -1.14 -34.66
CA TYR A 484 -5.86 -0.18 -34.77
C TYR A 484 -5.37 -0.17 -36.21
N ASN A 485 -5.38 0.99 -36.87
CA ASN A 485 -4.89 1.18 -38.22
C ASN A 485 -3.86 2.33 -38.24
N SER A 486 -2.57 2.05 -38.45
CA SER A 486 -1.54 3.08 -38.63
C SER A 486 -1.28 3.41 -40.09
N PHE A 487 -1.05 4.70 -40.36
CA PHE A 487 -0.79 5.28 -41.67
C PHE A 487 0.36 6.28 -41.57
N LYS A 488 1.17 6.36 -42.63
CA LYS A 488 2.37 7.22 -42.71
C LYS A 488 2.25 8.11 -43.95
N PHE A 489 2.45 9.42 -43.78
CA PHE A 489 2.34 10.46 -44.80
C PHE A 489 3.57 11.35 -44.76
#